data_AF-A0A2E5KS42-F1
#
_entry.id   AF-A0A2E5KS42-F1
#
_cell.length_a   1.000
_cell.length_b   1.000
_cell.length_c   1.000
_cell.angle_alpha   90.00
_cell.angle_beta   90.00
_cell.angle_gamma   90.00
#
_symmetry.space_group_name_H-M   'P 1'
#
loop_
_entity.id
_entity.type
_entity.pdbx_description
1 polymer ?
#
loop_
_entity_poly.entity_id
_entity_poly.type
_entity_poly.pdbx_seq_one_letter_code
_entity_poly.pdbx_strand_id
1 'polypeptide(L)' 'MAITGHATAEGASRFRTRFARECPDRHFREADGLWWSSIGLGSYLGGLDDATDILVMQALAICVSAGVNVVDTAIN' A
#
# COMPACT_ATOMS: atom_id res chain seq x y z
N MET A 1 -11.28 -16.38 -8.48
CA MET A 1 -10.86 -15.44 -9.52
C MET A 1 -9.42 -15.05 -9.22
N ALA A 2 -8.47 -15.25 -10.15
CA ALA A 2 -7.09 -14.85 -9.91
C ALA A 2 -6.95 -13.35 -10.15
N ILE A 3 -6.48 -12.61 -9.16
CA ILE A 3 -6.07 -11.21 -9.37
C ILE A 3 -4.85 -11.26 -10.30
N THR A 4 -4.93 -10.56 -11.43
CA THR A 4 -3.82 -10.53 -12.39
C THR A 4 -2.79 -9.52 -11.91
N GLY A 5 -1.51 -9.92 -11.88
CA GLY A 5 -0.39 -9.09 -11.43
C GLY A 5 0.15 -9.49 -10.06
N HIS A 6 1.40 -9.12 -9.80
CA HIS A 6 2.09 -9.27 -8.51
C HIS A 6 3.09 -8.13 -8.33
N ALA A 7 3.57 -7.93 -7.10
CA ALA A 7 4.69 -7.02 -6.86
C ALA A 7 5.95 -7.50 -7.62
N THR A 8 6.72 -6.58 -8.18
CA THR A 8 8.00 -6.86 -8.86
C THR A 8 9.10 -6.00 -8.25
N ALA A 9 10.34 -6.48 -8.28
CA ALA A 9 11.50 -5.72 -7.83
C ALA A 9 11.61 -4.37 -8.59
N GLU A 10 11.39 -4.39 -9.91
CA GLU A 10 11.37 -3.19 -10.74
C GLU A 10 10.24 -2.23 -10.33
N GLY A 11 9.02 -2.73 -10.16
CA GLY A 11 7.87 -1.91 -9.79
C GLY A 11 8.03 -1.29 -8.41
N ALA A 12 8.51 -2.05 -7.43
CA ALA A 12 8.76 -1.57 -6.08
C ALA A 12 9.90 -0.53 -6.04
N SER A 13 10.97 -0.74 -6.82
CA SER A 13 12.05 0.24 -6.97
C SER A 13 11.54 1.55 -7.59
N ARG A 14 10.77 1.48 -8.69
CA ARG A 14 10.14 2.65 -9.32
C ARG A 14 9.21 3.39 -8.34
N PHE A 15 8.43 2.66 -7.54
CA PHE A 15 7.55 3.24 -6.53
C PHE A 15 8.35 3.99 -5.46
N ARG A 16 9.41 3.38 -4.90
CA ARG A 16 10.32 4.05 -3.94
C ARG A 16 10.92 5.33 -4.54
N THR A 17 11.46 5.26 -5.75
CA THR A 17 12.09 6.41 -6.42
C THR A 17 11.11 7.56 -6.65
N ARG A 18 9.84 7.26 -6.96
CA ARG A 18 8.79 8.27 -7.13
C ARG A 18 8.60 9.15 -5.89
N PHE A 19 8.82 8.61 -4.70
CA PHE A 19 8.60 9.29 -3.41
C PHE A 19 9.89 9.71 -2.71
N ALA A 20 11.03 9.69 -3.41
CA ALA A 20 12.33 9.99 -2.80
C ALA A 20 12.49 11.45 -2.31
N ARG A 21 11.63 12.37 -2.77
CA ARG A 21 11.65 13.78 -2.33
C ARG A 21 10.74 14.01 -1.12
N GLU A 22 9.66 13.26 -1.03
CA GLU A 22 8.60 13.40 -0.03
C GLU A 22 8.86 12.54 1.21
N CYS A 23 9.48 11.37 1.02
CA CYS A 23 9.76 10.41 2.09
C CYS A 23 11.26 10.36 2.41
N PRO A 24 11.64 10.21 3.70
CA PRO A 24 13.03 9.95 4.06
C PRO A 24 13.47 8.56 3.57
N ASP A 25 14.76 8.38 3.29
CA ASP A 25 15.30 7.11 2.76
C ASP A 25 14.89 5.88 3.58
N ARG A 26 14.82 6.02 4.91
CA ARG A 26 14.44 4.94 5.85
C ARG A 26 12.97 4.52 5.76
N HIS A 27 12.14 5.28 5.05
CA HIS A 27 10.72 4.97 4.85
C HIS A 27 10.53 3.73 4.01
N PHE A 28 11.42 3.44 3.06
CA PHE A 28 11.37 2.20 2.29
C PHE A 28 12.45 1.23 2.77
N ARG A 29 12.06 -0.03 3.04
CA ARG A 29 12.94 -1.11 3.50
C ARG A 29 12.90 -2.26 2.52
N GLU A 30 14.05 -2.90 2.32
CA GLU A 30 14.15 -4.07 1.46
C GLU A 30 13.86 -5.35 2.25
N ALA A 31 12.97 -6.18 1.72
CA ALA A 31 12.73 -7.54 2.19
C ALA A 31 12.25 -8.39 1.01
N ASP A 32 12.68 -9.66 0.94
CA ASP A 32 12.31 -10.60 -0.13
C ASP A 32 12.52 -10.06 -1.56
N GLY A 33 13.55 -9.24 -1.76
CA GLY A 33 13.88 -8.63 -3.07
C GLY A 33 12.91 -7.53 -3.51
N LEU A 34 12.07 -7.02 -2.60
CA LEU A 34 11.11 -5.95 -2.83
C LEU A 34 11.34 -4.78 -1.87
N TRP A 35 10.89 -3.58 -2.28
CA TRP A 35 10.88 -2.37 -1.44
C TRP A 35 9.51 -2.17 -0.82
N TRP A 36 9.47 -2.07 0.51
CA TRP A 36 8.24 -1.94 1.30
C TRP A 36 8.23 -0.63 2.08
N SER A 37 7.11 0.06 2.13
CA SER A 37 6.92 1.19 3.03
C SER A 37 6.99 0.73 4.49
N SER A 38 7.60 1.56 5.33
CA SER A 38 7.85 1.28 6.75
C SER A 38 6.59 1.32 7.62
N ILE A 39 5.49 1.76 7.03
CA ILE A 39 4.13 1.74 7.56
C ILE A 39 3.21 1.13 6.49
N GLY A 40 2.11 0.54 6.92
CA GLY A 40 1.07 -0.01 6.05
C GLY A 40 -0.32 0.51 6.43
N LEU A 41 -1.29 0.31 5.54
CA LEU A 41 -2.69 0.55 5.81
C LEU A 41 -3.37 -0.76 6.23
N GLY A 42 -3.91 -0.82 7.43
CA GLY A 42 -4.82 -1.89 7.85
C GLY A 42 -6.27 -1.53 7.53
N SER A 43 -7.06 -2.52 7.09
CA SER A 43 -8.50 -2.33 6.79
C SER A 43 -9.44 -2.99 7.80
N TYR A 44 -8.93 -3.42 8.97
CA TYR A 44 -9.73 -4.17 9.93
C TYR A 44 -10.58 -3.27 10.84
N LEU A 45 -11.85 -3.71 11.04
CA LEU A 45 -13.01 -3.05 11.64
C LEU A 45 -13.71 -2.02 10.73
N GLY A 46 -15.03 -2.18 10.55
CA GLY A 46 -15.88 -1.34 9.70
C GLY A 46 -17.28 -1.96 9.55
N GLY A 47 -18.24 -1.20 9.04
CA GLY A 47 -19.56 -1.73 8.68
C GLY A 47 -19.52 -2.50 7.36
N LEU A 48 -20.40 -3.49 7.21
CA LEU A 48 -20.67 -4.14 5.91
C LEU A 48 -21.65 -3.26 5.10
N ASP A 49 -21.23 -2.04 4.80
CA ASP A 49 -22.03 -1.04 4.11
C ASP A 49 -21.23 -0.26 3.08
N ASP A 50 -21.94 0.21 2.04
CA ASP A 50 -21.36 0.98 0.93
C ASP A 50 -20.61 2.24 1.41
N ALA A 51 -21.04 2.83 2.54
CA ALA A 51 -20.40 4.01 3.10
C ALA A 51 -18.99 3.69 3.62
N THR A 52 -18.83 2.57 4.32
CA THR A 52 -17.53 2.07 4.79
C THR A 52 -16.64 1.71 3.61
N ASP A 53 -17.18 1.07 2.57
CA ASP A 53 -16.44 0.74 1.35
C ASP A 53 -15.85 2.00 0.68
N ILE A 54 -16.65 3.06 0.56
CA ILE A 54 -16.18 4.35 0.02
C ILE A 54 -15.04 4.92 0.85
N LEU A 55 -15.14 4.89 2.18
CA LEU A 55 -14.10 5.41 3.07
C LEU A 55 -12.81 4.60 2.97
N VAL A 56 -12.90 3.27 2.91
CA VAL A 56 -11.74 2.38 2.75
C VAL A 56 -11.06 2.63 1.39
N MET A 57 -11.84 2.74 0.30
CA MET A 57 -11.30 3.07 -1.02
C MET A 57 -10.58 4.44 -1.03
N GLN A 58 -11.15 5.45 -0.38
CA GLN A 58 -10.53 6.77 -0.27
C GLN A 58 -9.24 6.71 0.56
N ALA A 59 -9.24 6.02 1.69
CA ALA A 59 -8.06 5.83 2.53
C ALA A 59 -6.93 5.13 1.75
N LEU A 60 -7.26 4.06 1.01
CA LEU A 60 -6.32 3.36 0.12
C LEU A 60 -5.69 4.31 -0.91
N ALA A 61 -6.51 5.08 -1.62
CA ALA A 61 -6.04 6.01 -2.64
C ALA A 61 -5.11 7.08 -2.06
N ILE A 62 -5.45 7.62 -0.88
CA ILE A 62 -4.63 8.61 -0.16
C ILE A 62 -3.29 7.99 0.26
N CYS A 63 -3.32 6.82 0.90
CA CYS A 63 -2.11 6.14 1.39
C CYS A 63 -1.15 5.80 0.24
N VAL A 64 -1.66 5.21 -0.85
CA VAL A 64 -0.82 4.87 -2.02
C VAL A 64 -0.24 6.11 -2.67
N SER A 65 -1.03 7.19 -2.77
CA SER A 65 -0.56 8.47 -3.29
C SER A 65 0.45 9.18 -2.38
N ALA A 66 0.57 8.76 -1.11
CA ALA A 66 1.49 9.28 -0.11
C ALA A 66 2.71 8.36 0.15
N GLY A 67 2.92 7.33 -0.69
CA GLY A 67 4.09 6.47 -0.59
C GLY A 67 3.93 5.26 0.33
N VAL A 68 2.71 4.79 0.57
CA VAL A 68 2.43 3.52 1.24
C VAL A 68 2.14 2.44 0.21
N ASN A 69 2.89 1.33 0.21
CA ASN A 69 2.68 0.20 -0.70
C ASN A 69 2.42 -1.13 0.02
N VAL A 70 2.16 -1.08 1.32
CA VAL A 70 1.74 -2.23 2.15
C VAL A 70 0.27 -2.02 2.55
N VAL A 71 -0.58 -2.97 2.18
CA VAL A 71 -2.00 -3.01 2.56
C VAL A 71 -2.25 -4.34 3.27
N ASP A 72 -2.72 -4.26 4.51
CA ASP A 72 -3.10 -5.39 5.35
C ASP A 72 -4.62 -5.47 5.42
N THR A 73 -5.18 -6.62 5.04
CA THR A 73 -6.63 -6.82 4.92
C THR A 73 -7.00 -8.28 5.19
N ALA A 74 -8.29 -8.51 5.43
CA ALA A 74 -8.86 -9.83 5.66
C ALA A 74 -10.31 -9.89 5.12
N ILE A 75 -10.81 -11.09 4.86
CA ILE A 75 -12.19 -11.33 4.38
C ILE A 75 -13.25 -11.30 5.50
N ASN A 76 -12.86 -10.94 6.72
CA ASN A 76 -13.66 -11.07 7.94
C ASN A 76 -14.70 -9.95 8.10
#